data_AF-E9CT54-F1
#
_entry.id   AF-E9CT54-F1
#
_cell.length_a   1.000
_cell.length_b   1.000
_cell.length_c   1.000
_cell.angle_alpha   90.00
_cell.angle_beta   90.00
_cell.angle_gamma   90.00
#
_symmetry.space_group_name_H-M   'P 1'
#
loop_
_entity.id
_entity.type
_entity.pdbx_description
1 polymer ?
#
loop_
_entity_poly.entity_id
_entity_poly.type
_entity_poly.pdbx_seq_one_letter_code
_entity_poly.pdbx_strand_id
1 'polypeptide(L)'
;MRPSNLYSYILALSSLVLPISTAFSLTISIPSSNLLPNPNALPASTHATLTTLAPKQTLLRAPLSRSSSFTFCELRPDSESSSPSGDVTSYLLDIHCRDYIFAPYRVDVGADGNVIGVWETYRGNSWDNKGAEKAVGTGSGPVHVEAKVLGKREFYEERPKFSPLSLFKNPMILLAVVALAITVGMPYLVENMDPETREEWERQRAAGVLPGSGSRKAPASNFDLAGWMAGTSPGPIEAAKAASASAREGDSGQSTVRRR
;
A
#
# COMPACT_ATOMS: atom_id res chain seq x y z
N MET A 1 -6.99 18.70 92.93
CA MET A 1 -7.88 17.59 92.52
C MET A 1 -9.02 18.13 91.67
N ARG A 2 -8.92 18.01 90.34
CA ARG A 2 -10.02 17.73 89.39
C ARG A 2 -9.39 17.52 87.99
N PRO A 3 -9.75 16.45 87.25
CA PRO A 3 -8.95 15.93 86.15
C PRO A 3 -9.30 16.54 84.76
N SER A 4 -8.24 16.77 83.97
CA SER A 4 -8.11 16.58 82.52
C SER A 4 -9.33 16.77 81.60
N ASN A 5 -9.41 17.93 80.94
CA ASN A 5 -10.12 18.11 79.67
C ASN A 5 -9.18 17.81 78.49
N LEU A 6 -8.86 16.53 78.30
CA LEU A 6 -7.97 16.05 77.23
C LEU A 6 -8.71 15.27 76.13
N TYR A 7 -10.04 15.33 76.09
CA TYR A 7 -10.87 14.55 75.16
C TYR A 7 -11.48 15.34 74.00
N SER A 8 -11.16 16.63 73.87
CA SER A 8 -11.76 17.50 72.84
C SER A 8 -11.05 17.49 71.48
N TYR A 9 -9.95 16.75 71.32
CA TYR A 9 -9.13 16.75 70.09
C TYR A 9 -9.11 15.41 69.34
N ILE A 10 -10.04 14.49 69.60
CA ILE A 10 -10.03 13.15 68.96
C ILE A 10 -11.08 13.02 67.83
N LEU A 11 -11.96 14.00 67.62
CA LEU A 11 -13.02 13.94 66.59
C LEU A 11 -12.77 14.87 65.39
N ALA A 12 -11.53 14.89 64.87
CA ALA A 12 -11.20 15.56 63.60
C ALA A 12 -10.40 14.64 62.65
N LEU A 13 -10.68 13.34 62.71
CA LEU A 13 -10.11 12.34 61.78
C LEU A 13 -11.22 11.51 61.11
N SER A 14 -12.33 12.13 60.72
CA SER A 14 -13.33 11.48 59.88
C SER A 14 -12.90 11.58 58.41
N SER A 15 -12.25 10.52 57.94
CA SER A 15 -12.57 9.90 56.66
C SER A 15 -12.39 10.77 55.40
N LEU A 16 -11.14 10.94 54.97
CA LEU A 16 -10.84 11.18 53.56
C LEU A 16 -11.08 9.87 52.79
N VAL A 17 -12.34 9.59 52.41
CA VAL A 17 -12.63 8.55 51.41
C VAL A 17 -12.21 9.14 50.07
N LEU A 18 -10.98 8.84 49.64
CA LEU A 18 -10.63 8.96 48.23
C LEU A 18 -11.58 8.02 47.46
N PRO A 19 -12.42 8.51 46.53
CA PRO A 19 -13.15 7.62 45.67
C PRO A 19 -12.13 6.80 44.89
N ILE A 20 -12.09 5.50 45.14
CA ILE A 20 -11.38 4.55 44.30
C ILE A 20 -12.19 4.51 43.00
N SER A 21 -11.91 5.43 42.08
CA SER A 21 -12.46 5.38 40.73
C SER A 21 -11.93 4.11 40.09
N THR A 22 -12.82 3.13 39.89
CA THR A 22 -12.51 1.95 39.08
C THR A 22 -12.37 2.41 37.64
N ALA A 23 -11.19 2.88 37.28
CA ALA A 23 -10.91 3.36 35.94
C ALA A 23 -10.78 2.16 35.00
N PHE A 24 -11.81 1.92 34.19
CA PHE A 24 -11.67 1.08 33.01
C PHE A 24 -10.73 1.79 32.04
N SER A 25 -9.62 1.12 31.70
CA SER A 25 -8.60 1.67 30.83
C SER A 25 -8.29 0.72 29.69
N LEU A 26 -8.14 1.29 28.50
CA LEU A 26 -7.67 0.59 27.32
C LEU A 26 -6.24 1.02 27.05
N THR A 27 -5.32 0.07 27.08
CA THR A 27 -3.91 0.31 26.79
C THR A 27 -3.53 -0.37 25.48
N ILE A 28 -2.97 0.40 24.56
CA ILE A 28 -2.48 -0.09 23.28
C ILE A 28 -0.97 0.03 23.26
N SER A 29 -0.25 -1.08 23.19
CA SER A 29 1.21 -1.11 23.10
C SER A 29 1.67 -1.26 21.66
N ILE A 30 2.79 -0.64 21.32
CA ILE A 30 3.44 -0.81 20.01
C ILE A 30 4.63 -1.77 20.19
N PRO A 31 4.52 -3.04 19.76
CA PRO A 31 5.62 -3.99 19.86
C PRO A 31 6.71 -3.67 18.82
N SER A 32 7.93 -4.12 19.10
CA SER A 32 9.01 -4.18 18.11
C SER A 32 8.65 -5.18 17.01
N SER A 33 8.79 -4.79 15.75
CA SER A 33 8.48 -5.62 14.57
C SER A 33 9.54 -5.45 13.48
N ASN A 34 9.49 -6.28 12.43
CA ASN A 34 10.42 -6.16 11.29
C ASN A 34 10.36 -4.77 10.62
N LEU A 35 9.17 -4.15 10.58
CA LEU A 35 8.97 -2.82 10.00
C LEU A 35 9.38 -1.70 10.97
N LEU A 36 9.19 -1.91 12.27
CA LEU A 36 9.53 -0.97 13.34
C LEU A 36 10.37 -1.69 14.40
N PRO A 37 11.69 -1.83 14.20
CA PRO A 37 12.55 -2.54 15.15
C PRO A 37 12.63 -1.87 16.52
N ASN A 38 12.58 -0.53 16.55
CA ASN A 38 12.62 0.26 17.78
C ASN A 38 11.38 1.17 17.90
N PRO A 39 10.39 0.82 18.73
CA PRO A 39 9.21 1.65 18.98
C PRO A 39 9.51 3.05 19.53
N ASN A 40 10.65 3.24 20.21
CA ASN A 40 11.04 4.56 20.73
C ASN A 40 11.55 5.51 19.64
N ALA A 41 11.76 5.04 18.41
CA ALA A 41 12.12 5.88 17.28
C ALA A 41 10.91 6.61 16.67
N LEU A 42 9.69 6.32 17.15
CA LEU A 42 8.48 6.98 16.68
C LEU A 42 8.51 8.48 17.03
N PRO A 43 8.01 9.34 16.13
CA PRO A 43 7.98 10.77 16.40
C PRO A 43 7.04 11.09 17.56
N ALA A 44 7.39 12.10 18.38
CA ALA A 44 6.58 12.55 19.51
C ALA A 44 5.18 13.06 19.11
N SER A 45 4.97 13.39 17.83
CA SER A 45 3.64 13.75 17.29
C SER A 45 2.70 12.55 17.16
N THR A 46 3.17 11.34 17.43
CA THR A 46 2.38 10.11 17.34
C THR A 46 1.32 10.08 18.44
N HIS A 47 0.07 9.85 18.06
CA HIS A 47 -1.05 9.79 18.99
C HIS A 47 -2.12 8.84 18.46
N ALA A 48 -2.91 8.28 19.36
CA ALA A 48 -4.07 7.48 19.04
C ALA A 48 -5.35 8.28 19.28
N THR A 49 -6.38 8.01 18.49
CA THR A 49 -7.71 8.61 18.63
C THR A 49 -8.78 7.54 18.65
N LEU A 50 -9.76 7.67 19.53
CA LEU A 50 -11.02 6.93 19.51
C LEU A 50 -12.12 7.87 19.03
N THR A 51 -12.79 7.49 17.95
CA THR A 51 -13.91 8.23 17.36
C THR A 51 -15.15 7.36 17.30
N THR A 52 -16.29 7.90 17.70
CA THR A 52 -17.59 7.19 17.59
C THR A 52 -18.55 7.94 16.67
N LEU A 53 -19.47 7.19 16.06
CA LEU A 53 -20.55 7.71 15.22
C LEU A 53 -21.82 7.89 16.07
N ALA A 54 -21.71 8.66 17.15
CA ALA A 54 -22.83 9.05 17.99
C ALA A 54 -23.36 10.43 17.59
N PRO A 55 -24.62 10.79 17.91
CA PRO A 55 -25.18 12.11 17.63
C PRO A 55 -24.33 13.26 18.18
N LYS A 56 -23.58 12.99 19.26
CA LYS A 56 -22.49 13.82 19.75
C LYS A 56 -21.16 13.10 19.48
N GLN A 57 -20.38 13.60 18.54
CA GLN A 57 -19.07 13.03 18.22
C GLN A 57 -18.11 13.24 19.40
N THR A 58 -17.86 12.17 20.16
CA THR A 58 -16.80 12.17 21.17
C THR A 58 -15.50 11.72 20.53
N LEU A 59 -14.50 12.60 20.53
CA LEU A 59 -13.13 12.28 20.11
C LEU A 59 -12.25 12.21 21.35
N LEU A 60 -11.81 11.01 21.69
CA LEU A 60 -10.81 10.80 22.75
C LEU A 60 -9.44 10.69 22.10
N ARG A 61 -8.42 11.31 22.70
CA ARG A 61 -7.06 11.33 22.16
C ARG A 61 -6.07 10.92 23.25
N ALA A 62 -5.18 10.00 22.92
CA ALA A 62 -4.10 9.56 23.80
C ALA A 62 -2.74 9.79 23.12
N PRO A 63 -1.80 10.54 23.74
CA PRO A 63 -0.44 10.70 23.23
C PRO A 63 0.39 9.42 23.46
N LEU A 64 1.48 9.27 22.70
CA LEU A 64 2.43 8.17 22.89
C LEU A 64 3.19 8.32 24.22
N SER A 65 3.14 7.29 25.06
CA SER A 65 3.92 7.18 26.29
C SER A 65 5.37 6.78 26.00
N ARG A 66 6.27 6.99 26.98
CA ARG A 66 7.66 6.50 26.97
C ARG A 66 7.77 4.98 26.92
N SER A 67 6.73 4.27 27.34
CA SER A 67 6.59 2.82 27.22
C SER A 67 6.10 2.37 25.84
N SER A 68 6.14 3.25 24.83
CA SER A 68 5.59 3.00 23.49
C SER A 68 4.14 2.52 23.50
N SER A 69 3.33 3.10 24.38
CA SER A 69 1.92 2.73 24.55
C SER A 69 1.00 3.94 24.60
N PHE A 70 -0.27 3.75 24.26
CA PHE A 70 -1.35 4.71 24.41
C PHE A 70 -2.30 4.22 25.48
N THR A 71 -2.70 5.09 26.41
CA THR A 71 -3.66 4.73 27.45
C THR A 71 -4.86 5.67 27.37
N PHE A 72 -6.02 5.07 27.18
CA PHE A 72 -7.31 5.77 27.27
C PHE A 72 -7.91 5.47 28.64
N CYS A 73 -8.13 6.52 29.43
CA CYS A 73 -8.80 6.45 30.71
C CYS A 73 -10.28 6.80 30.53
N GLU A 74 -11.15 6.22 31.36
CA GLU A 74 -12.55 6.61 31.47
C GLU A 74 -13.30 6.54 30.13
N LEU A 75 -13.37 5.33 29.55
CA LEU A 75 -14.14 5.04 28.34
C LEU A 75 -15.66 5.03 28.59
N ARG A 76 -16.16 5.94 29.42
CA ARG A 76 -17.58 5.98 29.75
C ARG A 76 -18.34 6.50 28.53
N PRO A 77 -19.27 5.73 27.95
CA PRO A 77 -20.11 6.24 26.89
C PRO A 77 -21.00 7.36 27.46
N ASP A 78 -21.11 8.46 26.72
CA ASP A 78 -22.12 9.47 27.02
C ASP A 78 -23.50 8.78 26.93
N SER A 79 -24.46 9.12 27.79
CA SER A 79 -25.79 8.48 27.81
C SER A 79 -26.55 8.61 26.48
N GLU A 80 -26.11 9.51 25.61
CA GLU A 80 -26.67 9.74 24.26
C GLU A 80 -25.85 9.08 23.14
N SER A 81 -24.66 8.54 23.45
CA SER A 81 -23.80 7.85 22.47
C SER A 81 -24.06 6.35 22.37
N SER A 82 -24.96 5.82 23.19
CA SER A 82 -25.38 4.42 23.11
C SER A 82 -26.10 4.14 21.79
N SER A 83 -25.64 3.13 21.05
CA SER A 83 -26.29 2.67 19.83
C SER A 83 -27.76 2.27 20.08
N PRO A 84 -28.67 2.46 19.11
CA PRO A 84 -30.07 2.00 19.22
C PRO A 84 -30.21 0.48 19.44
N SER A 85 -29.14 -0.29 19.25
CA SER A 85 -29.06 -1.74 19.46
C SER A 85 -28.80 -2.18 20.92
N GLY A 86 -28.73 -1.24 21.87
CA GLY A 86 -28.56 -1.52 23.30
C GLY A 86 -27.13 -1.42 23.78
N ASP A 87 -26.96 -0.81 24.97
CA ASP A 87 -25.86 -0.76 25.97
C ASP A 87 -24.38 -0.77 25.51
N VAL A 88 -24.09 -0.76 24.21
CA VAL A 88 -22.76 -0.90 23.64
C VAL A 88 -22.47 0.28 22.73
N THR A 89 -21.35 0.94 22.98
CA THR A 89 -20.83 2.03 22.15
C THR A 89 -19.60 1.54 21.42
N SER A 90 -19.65 1.62 20.10
CA SER A 90 -18.52 1.25 19.24
C SER A 90 -17.67 2.48 18.92
N TYR A 91 -16.36 2.31 19.04
CA TYR A 91 -15.34 3.29 18.70
C TYR A 91 -14.43 2.75 17.60
N LEU A 92 -13.98 3.63 16.73
CA LEU A 92 -12.88 3.42 15.81
C LEU A 92 -11.60 3.96 16.46
N LEU A 93 -10.64 3.07 16.69
CA LEU A 93 -9.29 3.39 17.10
C LEU A 93 -8.40 3.55 15.88
N ASP A 94 -7.85 4.74 15.71
CA ASP A 94 -6.84 5.07 14.70
C ASP A 94 -5.57 5.57 15.38
N ILE A 95 -4.40 5.11 14.91
CA ILE A 95 -3.09 5.57 15.37
C ILE A 95 -2.49 6.46 14.28
N HIS A 96 -2.32 7.74 14.61
CA HIS A 96 -1.75 8.74 13.72
C HIS A 96 -0.26 8.89 13.97
N CYS A 97 0.53 8.49 12.99
CA CYS A 97 1.97 8.69 12.96
C CYS A 97 2.37 9.32 11.62
N ARG A 98 3.43 10.13 11.63
CA ARG A 98 4.00 10.69 10.41
C ARG A 98 4.63 9.60 9.55
N ASP A 99 5.48 8.79 10.18
CA ASP A 99 6.44 7.93 9.45
C ASP A 99 5.93 6.49 9.24
N TYR A 100 4.92 6.06 9.99
CA TYR A 100 4.38 4.70 9.95
C TYR A 100 2.87 4.68 9.82
N ILE A 101 2.36 3.59 9.24
CA ILE A 101 0.93 3.31 9.09
C ILE A 101 0.59 2.13 10.01
N PHE A 102 -0.45 2.28 10.79
CA PHE A 102 -0.96 1.27 11.72
C PHE A 102 -2.31 0.74 11.26
N ALA A 103 -2.64 -0.48 11.69
CA ALA A 103 -3.97 -1.04 11.46
C ALA A 103 -5.02 -0.29 12.30
N PRO A 104 -6.21 0.00 11.74
CA PRO A 104 -7.32 0.53 12.53
C PRO A 104 -7.99 -0.59 13.32
N TYR A 105 -8.56 -0.26 14.48
CA TYR A 105 -9.28 -1.21 15.32
C TYR A 105 -10.69 -0.74 15.64
N ARG A 106 -11.63 -1.67 15.71
CA ARG A 106 -12.94 -1.45 16.31
C ARG A 106 -12.86 -1.84 17.79
N VAL A 107 -13.29 -0.94 18.66
CA VAL A 107 -13.37 -1.16 20.11
C VAL A 107 -14.83 -1.04 20.51
N ASP A 108 -15.42 -2.11 21.03
CA ASP A 108 -16.76 -2.06 21.60
C ASP A 108 -16.65 -1.90 23.13
N VAL A 109 -17.37 -0.92 23.68
CA VAL A 109 -17.38 -0.60 25.12
C VAL A 109 -18.82 -0.68 25.63
N GLY A 110 -19.03 -1.36 26.75
CA GLY A 110 -20.34 -1.46 27.40
C GLY A 110 -20.73 -0.20 28.17
N ALA A 111 -21.99 -0.11 28.59
CA ALA A 111 -22.53 1.01 29.38
C ALA A 111 -21.76 1.27 30.68
N ASP A 112 -21.18 0.23 31.27
CA ASP A 112 -20.37 0.29 32.48
C ASP A 112 -18.96 0.86 32.24
N GLY A 113 -18.61 1.16 30.98
CA GLY A 113 -17.26 1.62 30.58
C GLY A 113 -16.27 0.49 30.35
N ASN A 114 -16.70 -0.77 30.53
CA ASN A 114 -15.85 -1.93 30.30
C ASN A 114 -15.68 -2.20 28.80
N VAL A 115 -14.45 -2.44 28.36
CA VAL A 115 -14.16 -2.85 26.98
C VAL A 115 -14.66 -4.27 26.79
N ILE A 116 -15.56 -4.48 25.84
CA ILE A 116 -16.15 -5.80 25.53
C ILE A 116 -15.20 -6.56 24.61
N GLY A 117 -14.62 -5.88 23.63
CA GLY A 117 -13.69 -6.51 22.71
C GLY A 117 -13.05 -5.52 21.74
N VAL A 118 -11.95 -5.97 21.15
CA VAL A 118 -11.16 -5.21 20.17
C VAL A 118 -10.88 -6.07 18.96
N TRP A 119 -11.25 -5.57 17.78
CA TRP A 119 -11.10 -6.26 16.49
C TRP A 119 -10.30 -5.40 15.52
N GLU A 120 -9.42 -6.02 14.74
CA GLU A 120 -8.77 -5.36 13.59
C GLU A 120 -9.82 -5.10 12.50
N THR A 121 -9.91 -3.87 12.01
CA THR A 121 -10.86 -3.48 10.97
C THR A 121 -10.14 -2.97 9.72
N TYR A 122 -10.88 -2.78 8.64
CA TYR A 122 -10.37 -2.28 7.38
C TYR A 122 -11.30 -1.20 6.83
N ARG A 123 -10.71 -0.14 6.27
CA ARG A 123 -11.49 0.92 5.63
C ARG A 123 -12.26 0.33 4.45
N GLY A 124 -13.56 0.63 4.37
CA GLY A 124 -14.46 0.13 3.33
C GLY A 124 -15.21 -1.16 3.69
N ASN A 125 -14.95 -1.78 4.84
CA ASN A 125 -15.76 -2.90 5.33
C ASN A 125 -17.01 -2.38 6.08
N SER A 126 -18.11 -3.12 6.02
CA SER A 126 -19.30 -2.82 6.83
C SER A 126 -18.97 -2.87 8.32
N TRP A 127 -19.53 -1.95 9.11
CA TRP A 127 -19.19 -1.84 10.54
C TRP A 127 -19.45 -3.14 11.30
N ASP A 128 -20.56 -3.82 11.01
CA ASP A 128 -20.95 -5.10 11.65
C ASP A 128 -20.02 -6.27 11.33
N ASN A 129 -19.22 -6.17 10.27
CA ASN A 129 -18.24 -7.19 9.92
C ASN A 129 -16.99 -7.01 10.79
N LYS A 130 -17.00 -7.71 11.93
CA LYS A 130 -15.88 -7.78 12.87
C LYS A 130 -14.78 -8.66 12.26
N GLY A 131 -13.61 -8.05 12.05
CA GLY A 131 -12.43 -8.75 11.55
C GLY A 131 -11.77 -9.62 12.62
N ALA A 132 -10.45 -9.83 12.49
CA ALA A 132 -9.69 -10.64 13.43
C ALA A 132 -9.72 -10.04 14.85
N GLU A 133 -10.13 -10.84 15.82
CA GLU A 133 -10.15 -10.46 17.22
C GLU A 133 -8.72 -10.33 17.77
N LYS A 134 -8.47 -9.26 18.53
CA LYS A 134 -7.17 -8.96 19.14
C LYS A 134 -7.19 -9.07 20.65
N ALA A 135 -8.30 -8.68 21.27
CA ALA A 135 -8.49 -8.82 22.70
C ALA A 135 -9.98 -8.97 23.02
N VAL A 136 -10.28 -9.89 23.93
CA VAL A 136 -11.60 -10.05 24.55
C VAL A 136 -11.57 -9.31 25.88
N GLY A 137 -12.59 -8.51 26.16
CA GLY A 137 -12.78 -7.90 27.46
C GLY A 137 -13.03 -8.93 28.55
N THR A 138 -12.17 -9.02 29.55
CA THR A 138 -12.28 -10.04 30.62
C THR A 138 -13.31 -9.68 31.70
N GLY A 139 -14.21 -8.72 31.45
CA GLY A 139 -15.26 -8.33 32.42
C GLY A 139 -14.79 -7.46 33.59
N SER A 140 -13.49 -7.41 33.88
CA SER A 140 -12.91 -6.58 34.94
C SER A 140 -11.41 -6.38 34.73
N GLY A 141 -10.97 -5.13 34.54
CA GLY A 141 -9.54 -4.76 34.49
C GLY A 141 -9.08 -4.03 33.22
N PRO A 142 -7.82 -3.59 33.19
CA PRO A 142 -7.23 -2.92 32.03
C PRO A 142 -7.07 -3.89 30.85
N VAL A 143 -7.56 -3.50 29.68
CA VAL A 143 -7.41 -4.29 28.45
C VAL A 143 -6.14 -3.85 27.71
N HIS A 144 -5.30 -4.82 27.36
CA HIS A 144 -4.05 -4.61 26.65
C HIS A 144 -4.15 -5.13 25.21
N VAL A 145 -3.78 -4.30 24.23
CA VAL A 145 -3.84 -4.63 22.81
C VAL A 145 -2.53 -4.25 22.13
N GLU A 146 -1.98 -5.14 21.31
CA GLU A 146 -0.80 -4.84 20.51
C GLU A 146 -1.18 -4.21 19.16
N ALA A 147 -0.61 -3.03 18.89
CA ALA A 147 -0.77 -2.33 17.63
C ALA A 147 0.07 -2.96 16.53
N LYS A 148 -0.55 -3.20 15.37
CA LYS A 148 0.07 -3.79 14.20
C LYS A 148 0.53 -2.68 13.25
N VAL A 149 1.82 -2.69 12.93
CA VAL A 149 2.41 -1.81 11.93
C VAL A 149 2.16 -2.42 10.55
N LEU A 150 1.54 -1.66 9.65
CA LEU A 150 1.24 -2.08 8.28
C LEU A 150 2.36 -1.72 7.31
N GLY A 151 3.05 -0.60 7.53
CA GLY A 151 4.07 -0.12 6.61
C GLY A 151 4.72 1.18 7.06
N LYS A 152 5.79 1.54 6.38
CA LYS A 152 6.41 2.87 6.48
C LYS A 152 5.78 3.78 5.43
N ARG A 153 5.56 5.04 5.79
CA ARG A 153 5.00 6.04 4.88
C ARG A 153 6.10 6.67 4.05
N GLU A 154 6.00 6.50 2.74
CA GLU A 154 6.89 7.13 1.77
C GLU A 154 6.14 8.32 1.15
N PHE A 155 6.66 9.52 1.39
CA PHE A 155 6.06 10.76 0.88
C PHE A 155 6.67 11.23 -0.43
N TYR A 156 7.80 10.63 -0.82
CA TYR A 156 8.58 11.05 -1.96
C TYR A 156 8.83 9.86 -2.86
N GLU A 157 8.65 10.09 -4.15
CA GLU A 157 9.08 9.17 -5.19
C GLU A 157 10.51 9.54 -5.62
N GLU A 158 11.42 8.57 -5.65
CA GLU A 158 12.75 8.82 -6.17
C GLU A 158 12.70 9.02 -7.69
N ARG A 159 13.40 10.05 -8.18
CA ARG A 159 13.56 10.22 -9.63
C ARG A 159 14.27 9.00 -10.21
N PRO A 160 13.85 8.50 -11.39
CA PRO A 160 14.55 7.42 -12.05
C PRO A 160 15.99 7.86 -12.31
N LYS A 161 16.94 7.15 -11.71
CA LYS A 161 18.37 7.37 -11.91
C LYS A 161 18.81 6.59 -13.14
N PHE A 162 19.75 7.14 -13.91
CA PHE A 162 20.38 6.40 -14.99
C PHE A 162 21.11 5.17 -14.40
N SER A 163 20.65 3.98 -14.76
CA SER A 163 21.27 2.71 -14.37
C SER A 163 21.81 2.03 -15.62
N PRO A 164 23.14 1.84 -15.76
CA PRO A 164 23.72 1.08 -16.86
C PRO A 164 23.11 -0.33 -16.99
N LEU A 165 22.73 -0.93 -15.87
CA LEU A 165 22.08 -2.24 -15.83
C LEU A 165 20.63 -2.18 -16.36
N SER A 166 19.93 -1.07 -16.18
CA SER A 166 18.62 -0.82 -16.81
C SER A 166 18.74 -0.61 -18.33
N LEU A 167 19.88 -0.08 -18.80
CA LEU A 167 20.16 0.08 -20.21
C LEU A 167 20.31 -1.29 -20.90
N PHE A 168 21.02 -2.22 -20.25
CA PHE A 168 21.15 -3.60 -20.71
C PHE A 168 19.83 -4.37 -20.70
N LYS A 169 18.95 -4.11 -19.72
CA LYS A 169 17.62 -4.74 -19.67
C LYS A 169 16.63 -4.19 -20.71
N ASN A 170 17.01 -3.16 -21.48
CA ASN A 170 16.16 -2.61 -22.51
C ASN A 170 16.30 -3.42 -23.82
N PRO A 171 15.25 -4.13 -24.28
CA PRO A 171 15.32 -4.98 -25.46
C PRO A 171 15.68 -4.20 -26.73
N MET A 172 15.28 -2.93 -26.84
CA MET A 172 15.62 -2.11 -28.01
C MET A 172 17.11 -1.79 -28.07
N ILE A 173 17.75 -1.58 -26.91
CA ILE A 173 19.18 -1.26 -26.85
C ILE A 173 20.03 -2.51 -27.12
N LEU A 174 19.61 -3.68 -26.61
CA LEU A 174 20.27 -4.94 -26.95
C LEU A 174 20.20 -5.23 -28.45
N LEU A 175 19.04 -5.04 -29.08
CA LEU A 175 18.89 -5.20 -30.52
C LEU A 175 19.77 -4.21 -31.29
N ALA A 176 19.86 -2.95 -30.84
CA ALA A 176 20.74 -1.96 -31.44
C ALA A 176 22.23 -2.35 -31.34
N VAL A 177 22.67 -2.86 -30.18
CA VAL A 177 24.06 -3.33 -29.99
C VAL A 177 24.36 -4.57 -30.83
N VAL A 178 23.44 -5.55 -30.89
CA VAL A 178 23.58 -6.75 -31.73
C VAL A 178 23.64 -6.38 -33.21
N ALA A 179 22.77 -5.47 -33.67
CA ALA A 179 22.79 -4.97 -35.04
C ALA A 179 24.12 -4.27 -35.37
N LEU A 180 24.65 -3.45 -34.44
CA LEU A 180 25.95 -2.80 -34.60
C LEU A 180 27.09 -3.84 -34.65
N ALA A 181 27.04 -4.87 -33.82
CA ALA A 181 28.02 -5.96 -33.82
C ALA A 181 27.99 -6.76 -35.14
N ILE A 182 26.81 -7.03 -35.70
CA ILE A 182 26.67 -7.74 -36.98
C ILE A 182 27.17 -6.87 -38.13
N THR A 183 26.81 -5.59 -38.17
CA THR A 183 27.22 -4.68 -39.26
C THR A 183 28.74 -4.47 -39.31
N VAL A 184 29.41 -4.41 -38.16
CA VAL A 184 30.87 -4.30 -38.07
C VAL A 184 31.57 -5.66 -38.17
N GLY A 185 30.97 -6.73 -37.63
CA GLY A 185 31.57 -8.06 -37.53
C GLY A 185 31.42 -8.94 -38.78
N MET A 186 30.29 -8.82 -39.51
CA MET A 186 30.07 -9.58 -40.74
C MET A 186 31.14 -9.39 -41.83
N PRO A 187 31.64 -8.16 -42.14
CA PRO A 187 32.70 -8.03 -43.14
C PRO A 187 33.96 -8.82 -42.75
N TYR A 188 34.33 -8.80 -41.48
CA TYR A 188 35.48 -9.55 -40.98
C TYR A 188 35.29 -11.08 -41.05
N LEU A 189 34.08 -11.56 -40.75
CA LEU A 189 33.75 -12.99 -40.88
C LEU A 189 33.78 -13.46 -42.33
N VAL A 190 33.26 -12.64 -43.27
CA VAL A 190 33.30 -12.97 -44.70
C VAL A 190 34.74 -12.98 -45.21
N GLU A 191 35.57 -12.01 -44.82
CA GLU A 191 36.98 -11.89 -45.22
C GLU A 191 37.87 -13.07 -44.78
N ASN A 192 37.48 -13.82 -43.73
CA ASN A 192 38.20 -15.01 -43.26
C ASN A 192 37.55 -16.35 -43.64
N MET A 193 36.45 -16.37 -44.41
CA MET A 193 35.80 -17.61 -44.85
C MET A 193 36.38 -18.21 -46.12
N ASP A 194 36.37 -19.56 -46.20
CA ASP A 194 36.78 -20.33 -47.37
C ASP A 194 35.91 -20.03 -48.60
N PRO A 195 36.47 -20.05 -49.82
CA PRO A 195 35.78 -19.61 -51.04
C PRO A 195 34.48 -20.37 -51.33
N GLU A 196 34.43 -21.68 -51.03
CA GLU A 196 33.23 -22.50 -51.19
C GLU A 196 32.09 -22.04 -50.25
N THR A 197 32.42 -21.73 -48.99
CA THR A 197 31.44 -21.28 -47.98
C THR A 197 30.96 -19.85 -48.22
N ARG A 198 31.76 -19.00 -48.84
CA ARG A 198 31.36 -17.65 -49.27
C ARG A 198 30.30 -17.69 -50.36
N GLU A 199 30.49 -18.55 -51.37
CA GLU A 199 29.54 -18.69 -52.46
C GLU A 199 28.18 -19.22 -51.97
N GLU A 200 28.19 -20.16 -51.02
CA GLU A 200 26.97 -20.63 -50.37
C GLU A 200 26.27 -19.51 -49.59
N TRP A 201 27.03 -18.65 -48.89
CA TRP A 201 26.48 -17.49 -48.18
C TRP A 201 25.92 -16.42 -49.11
N GLU A 202 26.56 -16.16 -50.25
CA GLU A 202 26.04 -15.24 -51.27
C GLU A 202 24.76 -15.78 -51.91
N ARG A 203 24.67 -17.08 -52.18
CA ARG A 203 23.45 -17.75 -52.63
C ARG A 203 22.32 -17.62 -51.60
N GLN A 204 22.63 -17.78 -50.31
CA GLN A 204 21.66 -17.60 -49.21
C GLN A 204 21.27 -16.12 -48.99
N ARG A 205 22.18 -15.18 -49.21
CA ARG A 205 21.92 -13.73 -49.19
C ARG A 205 21.00 -13.31 -50.32
N ALA A 206 21.23 -13.83 -51.52
CA ALA A 206 20.41 -13.60 -52.71
C ALA A 206 19.01 -14.22 -52.56
N ALA A 207 18.92 -15.37 -51.89
CA ALA A 207 17.66 -16.02 -51.54
C ALA A 207 16.86 -15.29 -50.42
N GLY A 208 17.45 -14.29 -49.75
CA GLY A 208 16.76 -13.42 -48.79
C GLY A 208 16.50 -14.04 -47.41
N VAL A 209 17.22 -15.11 -47.05
CA VAL A 209 16.98 -15.89 -45.81
C VAL A 209 17.73 -15.31 -44.59
N LEU A 210 18.69 -14.40 -44.79
CA LEU A 210 19.54 -13.85 -43.72
C LEU A 210 19.02 -12.50 -43.17
N PRO A 211 19.03 -12.29 -41.83
CA PRO A 211 18.68 -11.01 -41.23
C PRO A 211 19.74 -9.95 -41.60
N GLY A 212 19.34 -8.88 -42.28
CA GLY A 212 20.22 -7.78 -42.67
C GLY A 212 20.76 -7.83 -44.10
N SER A 213 20.37 -8.80 -44.93
CA SER A 213 20.55 -8.74 -46.39
C SER A 213 19.45 -7.86 -46.99
N GLY A 214 19.81 -6.82 -47.74
CA GLY A 214 18.91 -5.86 -48.39
C GLY A 214 18.04 -6.43 -49.51
N SER A 215 17.37 -7.56 -49.29
CA SER A 215 16.37 -8.12 -50.20
C SER A 215 14.99 -8.04 -49.57
N ARG A 216 14.11 -7.35 -50.30
CA ARG A 216 12.70 -7.07 -50.00
C ARG A 216 11.91 -8.37 -49.83
N LYS A 217 11.83 -8.95 -48.63
CA LYS A 217 10.78 -9.94 -48.26
C LYS A 217 10.75 -10.40 -46.79
N ALA A 218 11.06 -9.54 -45.83
CA ALA A 218 10.68 -9.77 -44.43
C ALA A 218 9.91 -8.55 -43.90
N PRO A 219 8.80 -8.72 -43.15
CA PRO A 219 7.98 -7.61 -42.66
C PRO A 219 8.69 -6.65 -41.68
N ALA A 220 9.95 -6.91 -41.36
CA ALA A 220 10.82 -6.07 -40.53
C ALA A 220 11.72 -5.11 -41.35
N SER A 221 11.78 -5.23 -42.68
CA SER A 221 12.64 -4.37 -43.52
C SER A 221 12.07 -2.97 -43.77
N ASN A 222 10.85 -2.69 -43.32
CA ASN A 222 10.19 -1.39 -43.47
C ASN A 222 10.27 -0.53 -42.20
N PHE A 223 11.12 -0.89 -41.24
CA PHE A 223 11.34 -0.06 -40.06
C PHE A 223 12.31 1.07 -40.40
N ASP A 224 11.76 2.19 -40.85
CA ASP A 224 12.49 3.44 -41.00
C ASP A 224 12.86 4.01 -39.61
N LEU A 225 14.00 3.53 -39.09
CA LEU A 225 14.54 3.93 -37.80
C LEU A 225 14.79 5.44 -37.72
N ALA A 226 15.21 6.07 -38.82
CA ALA A 226 15.48 7.50 -38.86
C ALA A 226 14.17 8.29 -38.78
N GLY A 227 13.14 7.90 -39.52
CA GLY A 227 11.82 8.51 -39.45
C GLY A 227 11.10 8.27 -38.11
N TRP A 228 11.31 7.13 -37.45
CA TRP A 228 10.80 6.89 -36.09
C TRP A 228 11.49 7.77 -35.04
N MET A 229 12.82 7.92 -35.12
CA MET A 229 13.59 8.82 -34.24
C MET A 229 13.31 10.31 -34.50
N ALA A 230 12.99 10.66 -35.75
CA ALA A 230 12.58 12.01 -36.14
C ALA A 230 11.08 12.30 -35.89
N GLY A 231 10.31 11.29 -35.45
CA GLY A 231 8.87 11.41 -35.20
C GLY A 231 8.01 11.55 -36.46
N THR A 232 8.58 11.32 -37.64
CA THR A 232 7.89 11.46 -38.95
C THR A 232 7.20 10.17 -39.39
N SER A 233 7.48 9.05 -38.72
CA SER A 233 6.95 7.72 -39.05
C SER A 233 6.28 7.07 -37.83
N PRO A 234 5.09 6.44 -37.97
CA PRO A 234 4.38 5.82 -36.85
C PRO A 234 5.20 4.69 -36.22
N GLY A 235 5.10 4.56 -34.90
CA GLY A 235 5.82 3.53 -34.15
C GLY A 235 5.48 2.11 -34.64
N PRO A 236 6.35 1.12 -34.45
CA PRO A 236 6.16 -0.22 -35.01
C PRO A 236 4.89 -0.91 -34.48
N ILE A 237 4.43 -0.53 -33.28
CA ILE A 237 3.18 -0.98 -32.67
C ILE A 237 1.96 -0.30 -33.34
N GLU A 238 2.06 0.98 -33.70
CA GLU A 238 0.99 1.71 -34.39
C GLU A 238 0.85 1.28 -35.85
N ALA A 239 1.99 1.06 -36.54
CA ALA A 239 2.01 0.55 -37.91
C ALA A 239 1.41 -0.86 -38.00
N ALA A 240 1.70 -1.74 -37.04
CA ALA A 240 1.09 -3.07 -36.94
C ALA A 240 -0.43 -3.00 -36.70
N LYS A 241 -0.89 -2.03 -35.90
CA LYS A 241 -2.31 -1.80 -35.63
C LYS A 241 -3.05 -1.25 -36.86
N ALA A 242 -2.44 -0.32 -37.60
CA ALA A 242 -3.00 0.24 -38.83
C ALA A 242 -3.10 -0.80 -39.97
N ALA A 243 -2.07 -1.65 -40.13
CA ALA A 243 -2.08 -2.74 -41.11
C ALA A 243 -3.16 -3.80 -40.80
N SER A 244 -3.41 -4.07 -39.51
CA SER A 244 -4.48 -5.00 -39.08
C SER A 244 -5.90 -4.43 -39.28
N ALA A 245 -6.06 -3.11 -39.29
CA ALA A 245 -7.33 -2.44 -39.55
C ALA A 245 -7.67 -2.42 -41.05
N SER A 246 -6.68 -2.16 -41.92
CA SER A 246 -6.86 -2.17 -43.39
C SER A 246 -7.20 -3.55 -43.96
N ALA A 247 -6.88 -4.65 -43.27
CA ALA A 247 -7.19 -6.01 -43.71
C ALA A 247 -8.65 -6.43 -43.43
N ARG A 248 -9.41 -5.66 -42.63
CA ARG A 248 -10.79 -5.99 -42.26
C ARG A 248 -11.86 -5.30 -43.11
N GLU A 249 -11.49 -4.38 -44.01
CA GLU A 249 -12.44 -3.55 -44.77
C GLU A 249 -12.45 -3.89 -46.27
N GLY A 250 -12.14 -5.15 -46.61
CA GLY A 250 -12.08 -5.66 -47.99
C GLY A 250 -13.02 -6.82 -48.30
N ASP A 251 -13.98 -7.14 -47.43
CA ASP A 251 -14.97 -8.21 -47.68
C ASP A 251 -16.34 -7.86 -47.07
N SER A 252 -17.05 -6.94 -47.73
CA SER A 252 -18.50 -6.87 -47.61
C SER A 252 -19.09 -6.53 -48.98
N GLY A 253 -19.46 -7.59 -49.69
CA GLY A 253 -20.07 -7.55 -51.01
C GLY A 253 -21.33 -6.68 -51.06
N GLN A 254 -21.45 -6.00 -52.21
CA GLN A 254 -22.64 -5.33 -52.70
C GLN A 254 -23.90 -6.19 -52.53
N SER A 255 -24.87 -5.72 -51.75
CA SER A 255 -26.24 -6.22 -51.78
C SER A 255 -27.02 -5.44 -52.86
N THR A 256 -27.31 -6.11 -53.96
CA THR A 256 -28.18 -5.60 -55.02
C THR A 256 -29.64 -5.59 -54.56
N VAL A 257 -30.24 -4.40 -54.61
CA VAL A 257 -31.67 -4.14 -54.45
C VAL A 257 -32.46 -4.81 -55.58
N ARG A 258 -33.47 -5.65 -55.26
CA ARG A 258 -34.54 -6.04 -56.19
C ARG A 258 -35.89 -5.60 -55.61
N ARG A 259 -36.55 -4.70 -56.35
CA ARG A 259 -37.91 -4.18 -56.14
C ARG A 259 -38.95 -5.28 -55.89
N ARG A 260 -39.75 -5.11 -54.85
CA ARG A 260 -41.22 -4.99 -54.95
C ARG A 260 -41.74 -4.14 -53.82
#